data_AF-A0A964R3W5-F1
#
_entry.id   AF-A0A964R3W5-F1
#
_cell.length_a   1.000
_cell.length_b   1.000
_cell.length_c   1.000
_cell.angle_alpha   90.00
_cell.angle_beta   90.00
_cell.angle_gamma   90.00
#
_symmetry.space_group_name_H-M   'P 1'
#
loop_
_entity.id
_entity.type
_entity.pdbx_description
1 polymer ?
#
loop_
_entity_poly.entity_id
_entity_poly.type
_entity_poly.pdbx_seq_one_letter_code
_entity_poly.pdbx_strand_id
1 'polypeptide(L)'
;MTLNWHQKDEKNRSTGDRIADTIADFVGSWPFVIIHILWFSAWILLDIETFPYGFLTMVVSLEAIFLTTLVLMSQNRQEESDRTQAEADYETNVKAEEEIEELQIRLARVEDEKLEKILRLLETIKNV
;
A
#
# COMPACT_ATOMS: atom_id res chain seq x y z
N MET A 1 20.16 -5.54 -10.66
CA MET A 1 18.93 -6.27 -11.00
C MET A 1 18.05 -6.23 -9.76
N THR A 2 17.20 -5.20 -9.64
CA THR A 2 16.29 -5.05 -8.50
C THR A 2 15.21 -6.12 -8.66
N LEU A 3 15.31 -7.19 -7.87
CA LEU A 3 14.32 -8.25 -7.87
C LEU A 3 13.04 -7.66 -7.26
N ASN A 4 12.16 -7.15 -8.12
CA ASN A 4 10.89 -6.58 -7.70
C ASN A 4 10.08 -7.70 -7.02
N TRP A 5 9.79 -7.53 -5.73
CA TRP A 5 9.04 -8.48 -4.88
C TRP A 5 7.71 -8.90 -5.51
N HIS A 6 7.11 -8.01 -6.31
CA HIS A 6 5.93 -8.27 -7.15
C HIS A 6 6.02 -9.55 -8.01
N GLN A 7 7.22 -9.94 -8.46
CA GLN A 7 7.40 -11.10 -9.35
C GLN A 7 7.46 -12.45 -8.61
N LYS A 8 7.67 -12.45 -7.29
CA LYS A 8 7.76 -13.70 -6.52
C LYS A 8 6.38 -14.29 -6.23
N ASP A 9 5.36 -13.45 -6.16
CA ASP A 9 4.00 -13.85 -5.78
C ASP A 9 3.18 -14.37 -6.97
N GLU A 10 3.52 -14.01 -8.21
CA GLU A 10 2.76 -14.42 -9.40
C GLU A 10 2.85 -15.92 -9.71
N LYS A 11 3.93 -16.59 -9.28
CA LYS A 11 4.26 -17.93 -9.78
C LYS A 11 3.49 -19.07 -9.11
N ASN A 12 2.68 -18.78 -8.08
CA ASN A 12 1.94 -19.79 -7.31
C ASN A 12 0.49 -19.41 -7.00
N ARG A 13 -0.11 -18.46 -7.73
CA ARG A 13 -1.52 -18.07 -7.52
C ARG A 13 -2.46 -19.15 -8.07
N SER A 14 -3.32 -19.67 -7.21
CA SER A 14 -4.41 -20.55 -7.61
C SER A 14 -5.38 -19.79 -8.53
N THR A 15 -6.10 -20.50 -9.41
CA THR A 15 -7.18 -19.90 -10.20
C THR A 15 -8.22 -19.19 -9.32
N GLY A 16 -8.41 -19.68 -8.08
CA GLY A 16 -9.26 -19.04 -7.09
C GLY A 16 -8.77 -17.66 -6.64
N ASP A 17 -7.45 -17.50 -6.49
CA ASP A 17 -6.86 -16.23 -6.04
C ASP A 17 -7.06 -15.13 -7.10
N ARG A 18 -6.92 -15.46 -8.39
CA ARG A 18 -7.14 -14.51 -9.49
C ARG A 18 -8.60 -14.04 -9.58
N ILE A 19 -9.54 -14.95 -9.29
CA ILE A 19 -10.97 -14.62 -9.24
C ILE A 19 -11.25 -13.73 -8.03
N ALA A 20 -10.68 -14.07 -6.86
CA ALA A 20 -10.79 -13.24 -5.66
C ALA A 20 -10.15 -11.85 -5.86
N ASP A 21 -9.06 -11.74 -6.61
CA ASP A 21 -8.44 -10.48 -7.04
C ASP A 21 -9.39 -9.62 -7.85
N THR A 22 -9.98 -10.19 -8.89
CA THR A 22 -10.93 -9.49 -9.75
C THR A 22 -12.17 -9.05 -8.97
N ILE A 23 -12.69 -9.89 -8.07
CA ILE A 23 -13.88 -9.59 -7.27
C ILE A 23 -13.59 -8.48 -6.25
N ALA A 24 -12.47 -8.56 -5.54
CA ALA A 24 -12.08 -7.56 -4.55
C ALA A 24 -11.88 -6.18 -5.19
N ASP A 25 -11.19 -6.12 -6.34
CA ASP A 25 -10.97 -4.87 -7.08
C ASP A 25 -12.31 -4.28 -7.58
N PHE A 26 -13.26 -5.13 -7.96
CA PHE A 26 -14.59 -4.70 -8.38
C PHE A 26 -15.44 -4.18 -7.21
N VAL A 27 -15.48 -4.90 -6.08
CA VAL A 27 -16.29 -4.54 -4.90
C VAL A 27 -15.81 -3.23 -4.26
N GLY A 28 -14.51 -2.94 -4.32
CA GLY A 28 -13.94 -1.66 -3.86
C GLY A 28 -14.13 -0.48 -4.82
N SER A 29 -14.77 -0.67 -5.98
CA SER A 29 -14.83 0.33 -7.04
C SER A 29 -16.08 1.22 -7.02
N TRP A 30 -15.94 2.46 -7.49
CA TRP A 30 -17.08 3.38 -7.66
C TRP A 30 -18.21 2.84 -8.57
N PRO A 31 -17.92 2.17 -9.71
CA PRO A 31 -18.96 1.57 -10.55
C PRO A 31 -19.85 0.55 -9.81
N PHE A 32 -19.27 -0.24 -8.90
CA PHE A 32 -20.02 -1.22 -8.11
C PHE A 32 -21.11 -0.56 -7.27
N VAL A 33 -20.77 0.54 -6.60
CA VAL A 33 -21.70 1.33 -5.78
C VAL A 33 -22.83 1.90 -6.63
N ILE A 34 -22.50 2.47 -7.79
CA ILE A 34 -23.50 3.05 -8.71
C ILE A 34 -24.47 1.98 -9.23
N ILE A 35 -23.97 0.80 -9.60
CA ILE A 35 -24.80 -0.33 -10.06
C ILE A 35 -25.77 -0.76 -8.95
N HIS A 36 -25.30 -0.90 -7.70
CA HIS A 36 -26.16 -1.29 -6.58
C HIS A 36 -27.22 -0.23 -6.28
N ILE A 37 -26.86 1.06 -6.30
CA ILE A 37 -27.82 2.15 -6.11
C ILE A 37 -28.91 2.10 -7.19
N LEU A 38 -28.53 1.94 -8.47
CA LEU A 38 -29.49 1.85 -9.56
C LEU A 38 -30.36 0.59 -9.45
N TRP A 39 -29.77 -0.54 -9.08
CA TRP A 39 -30.47 -1.80 -8.84
C TRP A 39 -31.53 -1.67 -7.75
N PHE A 40 -31.15 -1.19 -6.55
CA PHE A 40 -32.08 -0.97 -5.44
C PHE A 40 -33.12 0.09 -5.77
N SER A 41 -32.75 1.17 -6.46
CA SER A 41 -33.69 2.22 -6.86
C SER A 41 -34.73 1.69 -7.84
N ALA A 42 -34.29 0.92 -8.85
CA ALA A 42 -35.19 0.27 -9.80
C ALA A 42 -36.11 -0.74 -9.09
N TRP A 43 -35.56 -1.53 -8.16
CA TRP A 43 -36.33 -2.52 -7.40
C TRP A 43 -37.44 -1.86 -6.57
N ILE A 44 -37.14 -0.74 -5.88
CA ILE A 44 -38.12 0.02 -5.10
C ILE A 44 -39.18 0.69 -6.00
N LEU A 45 -38.75 1.28 -7.12
CA LEU A 45 -39.64 2.03 -8.04
C LEU A 45 -40.56 1.12 -8.86
N LEU A 46 -40.15 -0.12 -9.13
CA LEU A 46 -40.95 -1.08 -9.87
C LEU A 46 -42.03 -1.76 -9.03
N ASP A 47 -42.17 -1.39 -7.74
CA ASP A 47 -43.20 -1.82 -6.80
C ASP A 47 -43.57 -3.30 -6.99
N ILE A 48 -42.57 -4.18 -6.81
CA ILE A 48 -42.73 -5.63 -6.98
C ILE A 48 -43.57 -6.17 -5.81
N GLU A 49 -44.86 -5.80 -5.76
CA GLU A 49 -45.85 -6.08 -4.71
C GLU A 49 -46.24 -7.57 -4.60
N THR A 50 -45.66 -8.46 -5.42
CA THR A 50 -46.06 -9.87 -5.45
C THR A 50 -45.26 -10.77 -4.49
N PHE A 51 -44.27 -10.23 -3.76
CA PHE A 51 -43.48 -11.02 -2.80
C PHE A 51 -43.76 -10.62 -1.34
N PRO A 52 -43.93 -11.58 -0.42
CA PRO A 52 -44.05 -11.27 0.99
C PRO A 52 -42.79 -10.55 1.50
N TYR A 53 -42.98 -9.43 2.20
CA TYR A 53 -41.91 -8.58 2.75
C TYR A 53 -40.78 -9.35 3.48
N GLY A 54 -41.10 -10.50 4.08
CA GLY A 54 -40.11 -11.37 4.74
C GLY A 54 -39.09 -12.00 3.79
N PHE A 55 -39.48 -12.39 2.57
CA PHE A 55 -38.55 -13.00 1.61
C PHE A 55 -37.54 -11.97 1.07
N LEU A 56 -38.00 -10.76 0.76
CA LEU A 56 -37.16 -9.66 0.32
C LEU A 56 -36.12 -9.29 1.38
N THR A 57 -36.56 -9.15 2.63
CA THR A 57 -35.68 -8.81 3.75
C THR A 57 -34.61 -9.89 3.98
N MET A 58 -34.99 -11.17 3.84
CA MET A 58 -34.05 -12.30 3.91
C MET A 58 -33.00 -12.23 2.80
N VAL A 59 -33.40 -11.99 1.54
CA VAL A 59 -32.46 -11.89 0.42
C VAL A 59 -31.49 -10.72 0.60
N VAL A 60 -31.98 -9.53 0.97
CA VAL A 60 -31.13 -8.35 1.19
C VAL A 60 -30.17 -8.55 2.36
N SER A 61 -30.62 -9.18 3.46
CA SER A 61 -29.72 -9.49 4.59
C SER A 61 -28.63 -10.49 4.23
N LEU A 62 -28.95 -11.52 3.44
CA LEU A 62 -27.97 -12.48 2.96
C LEU A 62 -26.96 -11.81 2.02
N GLU A 63 -27.44 -10.96 1.10
CA GLU A 63 -26.60 -10.15 0.22
C GLU A 63 -25.64 -9.26 1.02
N ALA A 64 -26.13 -8.56 2.06
CA ALA A 64 -25.30 -7.73 2.92
C ALA A 64 -24.18 -8.52 3.63
N ILE A 65 -24.45 -9.76 4.07
CA ILE A 65 -23.43 -10.65 4.66
C ILE A 65 -22.36 -11.00 3.62
N PHE A 66 -22.76 -11.37 2.39
CA PHE A 66 -21.81 -11.65 1.32
C PHE A 66 -20.97 -10.43 0.96
N LEU A 67 -21.58 -9.25 0.84
CA LEU A 67 -20.86 -8.01 0.55
C LEU A 67 -19.86 -7.68 1.65
N THR A 68 -20.26 -7.81 2.92
CA THR A 68 -19.36 -7.55 4.06
C THR A 68 -18.16 -8.50 4.06
N THR A 69 -18.37 -9.79 3.79
CA THR A 69 -17.26 -10.75 3.73
C THR A 69 -16.33 -10.52 2.54
N LEU A 70 -16.87 -10.14 1.37
CA LEU A 70 -16.08 -9.74 0.21
C LEU A 70 -15.25 -8.49 0.48
N VAL A 71 -15.84 -7.48 1.12
CA VAL A 71 -15.13 -6.26 1.53
C VAL A 71 -14.02 -6.59 2.53
N LEU A 72 -14.29 -7.41 3.56
CA LEU A 72 -13.27 -7.83 4.53
C LEU A 72 -12.13 -8.60 3.88
N MET A 73 -12.42 -9.48 2.91
CA MET A 73 -11.38 -10.17 2.14
C MET A 73 -10.53 -9.19 1.32
N SER A 74 -11.16 -8.19 0.68
CA SER A 74 -10.45 -7.13 -0.04
C SER A 74 -9.57 -6.30 0.89
N GLN A 75 -10.06 -5.97 2.10
CA GLN A 75 -9.32 -5.22 3.11
C GLN A 75 -8.12 -5.99 3.63
N ASN A 76 -8.31 -7.25 4.05
CA ASN A 76 -7.21 -8.10 4.53
C ASN A 76 -6.07 -8.20 3.50
N ARG A 77 -6.41 -8.29 2.21
CA ARG A 77 -5.40 -8.34 1.13
C ARG A 77 -4.67 -7.01 0.95
N GLN A 78 -5.39 -5.89 1.01
CA GLN A 78 -4.77 -4.57 0.93
C GLN A 78 -3.83 -4.34 2.12
N GLU A 79 -4.24 -4.72 3.33
CA GLU A 79 -3.43 -4.62 4.54
C GLU A 79 -2.14 -5.46 4.46
N GLU A 80 -2.21 -6.66 3.87
CA GLU A 80 -1.02 -7.49 3.66
C GLU A 80 -0.03 -6.83 2.69
N SER A 81 -0.52 -6.30 1.56
CA SER A 81 0.30 -5.55 0.60
C SER A 81 0.91 -4.31 1.23
N ASP A 82 0.11 -3.53 1.96
CA ASP A 82 0.55 -2.31 2.64
C ASP A 82 1.60 -2.61 3.71
N ARG A 83 1.45 -3.73 4.45
CA ARG A 83 2.44 -4.19 5.43
C ARG A 83 3.77 -4.54 4.76
N THR A 84 3.76 -5.31 3.68
CA THR A 84 4.99 -5.67 2.95
C THR A 84 5.69 -4.44 2.38
N GLN A 85 4.92 -3.46 1.86
CA GLN A 85 5.48 -2.20 1.41
C GLN A 85 6.11 -1.41 2.57
N ALA A 86 5.41 -1.32 3.70
CA ALA A 86 5.92 -0.63 4.89
C ALA A 86 7.21 -1.26 5.44
N GLU A 87 7.33 -2.59 5.42
CA GLU A 87 8.55 -3.31 5.80
C GLU A 87 9.73 -2.98 4.86
N ALA A 88 9.50 -2.99 3.53
CA ALA A 88 10.53 -2.65 2.55
C ALA A 88 10.97 -1.18 2.64
N ASP A 89 10.02 -0.27 2.85
CA ASP A 89 10.29 1.16 3.06
C ASP A 89 11.07 1.38 4.36
N TYR A 90 10.76 0.63 5.42
CA TYR A 90 11.49 0.66 6.69
C TYR A 90 12.95 0.22 6.51
N GLU A 91 13.20 -0.93 5.87
CA GLU A 91 14.57 -1.40 5.60
C GLU A 91 15.39 -0.39 4.78
N THR A 92 14.76 0.21 3.77
CA THR A 92 15.39 1.23 2.93
C THR A 92 15.74 2.48 3.75
N ASN A 93 14.84 2.92 4.63
CA ASN A 93 15.07 4.07 5.50
C ASN A 93 16.21 3.83 6.50
N VAL A 94 16.27 2.65 7.14
CA VAL A 94 17.37 2.30 8.05
C VAL A 94 18.70 2.33 7.31
N LYS A 95 18.76 1.75 6.11
CA LYS A 95 19.98 1.79 5.30
C LYS A 95 20.37 3.21 4.89
N ALA A 96 19.39 4.03 4.52
CA ALA A 96 19.64 5.43 4.19
C ALA A 96 20.16 6.22 5.41
N GLU A 97 19.67 5.93 6.61
CA GLU A 97 20.16 6.52 7.86
C GLU A 97 21.63 6.16 8.10
N GLU A 98 22.01 4.89 7.95
CA GLU A 98 23.41 4.44 8.06
C GLU A 98 24.33 5.12 7.02
N GLU A 99 23.89 5.20 5.75
CA GLU A 99 24.64 5.87 4.69
C GLU A 99 24.83 7.38 4.98
N ILE A 100 23.81 8.04 5.53
CA ILE A 100 23.88 9.45 5.94
C ILE A 100 24.87 9.63 7.09
N GLU A 101 24.84 8.76 8.11
CA GLU A 101 25.80 8.81 9.22
C GLU A 101 27.24 8.66 8.71
N GLU A 102 27.48 7.70 7.80
CA GLU A 102 28.79 7.52 7.20
C GLU A 102 29.25 8.75 6.41
N LEU A 103 28.34 9.37 5.65
CA LEU A 103 28.63 10.62 4.92
C LEU A 103 28.95 11.76 5.88
N GLN A 104 28.23 11.89 7.00
CA GLN A 104 28.53 12.92 8.02
C GLN A 104 29.92 12.73 8.63
N ILE A 105 30.30 11.50 8.97
CA ILE A 105 31.63 11.19 9.49
C ILE A 105 32.72 11.54 8.46
N ARG A 106 32.51 11.18 7.19
CA ARG A 106 33.45 11.49 6.11
C ARG A 106 33.58 13.00 5.89
N LEU A 107 32.47 13.74 5.94
CA LEU A 107 32.47 15.21 5.81
C LEU A 107 33.23 15.86 6.97
N ALA A 108 32.96 15.46 8.21
CA ALA A 108 33.66 15.97 9.39
C ALA A 108 35.18 15.75 9.28
N ARG A 109 35.62 14.56 8.85
CA ARG A 109 37.04 14.29 8.62
C ARG A 109 37.65 15.19 7.56
N VAL A 110 36.95 15.41 6.44
CA VAL A 110 37.45 16.29 5.37
C VAL A 110 37.52 17.74 5.85
N GLU A 111 36.56 18.20 6.65
CA GLU A 111 36.59 19.54 7.26
C GLU A 111 37.81 19.71 8.16
N ASP A 112 38.09 18.75 9.06
CA ASP A 112 39.26 18.78 9.94
C ASP A 112 40.58 18.80 9.14
N GLU A 113 40.74 17.93 8.14
CA GLU A 113 41.94 17.88 7.29
C GLU A 113 42.18 19.20 6.53
N LYS A 114 41.10 19.85 6.07
CA LYS A 114 41.17 21.12 5.35
C LYS A 114 41.53 22.26 6.30
N LEU A 115 40.95 22.28 7.50
CA LEU A 115 41.28 23.26 8.54
C LEU A 115 42.75 23.16 8.96
N GLU A 116 43.26 21.94 9.19
CA GLU A 116 44.68 21.74 9.49
C GLU A 116 45.60 22.26 8.38
N LYS A 117 45.28 21.97 7.10
CA LYS A 117 46.07 22.47 5.96
C LYS A 117 46.09 23.99 5.90
N ILE A 118 44.96 24.65 6.13
CA ILE A 118 44.86 26.11 6.14
C ILE A 118 45.72 26.69 7.29
N LEU A 119 45.61 26.13 8.50
CA LEU A 119 46.39 26.59 9.65
C LEU A 119 47.90 26.45 9.41
N ARG A 120 48.36 25.31 8.85
CA ARG A 120 49.78 25.12 8.51
C ARG A 120 50.27 26.12 7.46
N LEU A 121 49.45 26.42 6.45
CA LEU A 121 49.80 27.44 5.44
C LEU A 121 49.92 28.84 6.05
N LEU A 122 49.00 29.21 6.96
CA LEU A 122 49.07 30.49 7.67
C LEU A 122 50.31 30.59 8.57
N GLU A 123 50.65 29.52 9.28
CA GLU A 123 51.86 29.47 10.12
C GLU A 123 53.15 29.57 9.29
N THR A 124 53.18 28.90 8.13
CA THR A 124 54.32 28.97 7.20
C THR A 124 54.51 30.39 6.67
N ILE A 125 53.44 31.09 6.30
CA ILE A 125 53.50 32.49 5.83
C ILE A 125 53.97 33.43 6.95
N LYS A 126 53.53 33.19 8.19
CA LYS A 126 53.91 34.03 9.33
C LYS A 126 55.40 33.91 9.72
N ASN A 127 56.02 32.76 9.44
CA ASN A 127 57.41 32.48 9.77
C ASN A 127 58.42 32.86 8.65
N VAL A 128 57.95 33.47 7.57
CA VAL A 128 58.76 34.06 6.48
C VAL A 128 58.77 35.57 6.63
#